data_AF-A0A930MA47-F1
#
_entry.id   AF-A0A930MA47-F1
#
_cell.length_a   1.000
_cell.length_b   1.000
_cell.length_c   1.000
_cell.angle_alpha   90.00
_cell.angle_beta   90.00
_cell.angle_gamma   90.00
#
_symmetry.space_group_name_H-M   'P 1'
#
loop_
_entity.id
_entity.type
_entity.pdbx_description
1 polymer ?
#
loop_
_entity_poly.entity_id
_entity_poly.type
_entity_poly.pdbx_seq_one_letter_code
_entity_poly.pdbx_strand_id
1 'polypeptide(L)'
;YLPAVVGGRNWTFISTALLLVPLIGLGNALTDTTTSYDTFVLLVAGIGIAGANFSSSMANIGFFFPKAQKGLALGINAGIGNLGVSLIYLTAPMLLGASFGGLFGTPLINTAGKEVYLQTVCYFWAIPTALTLVLIWMFMDNLPIPKQSPRSMMSIFGNKHTWLITVIYTCGFGSFIGYSAALALLVNREFPEVSFAYAAFVGPFIGAGVRPIGGWVADKVNSGAKVTFYSLLLMLAACIVTVMGIEAHNFALFFGAFLVLFFSTGFINAASFRMIPFVFDSPVHASLVTGFTAAIAAYGAFFIPKLFGLSYATQGSVIPAFYFLIGFTVLTIIITYVFYARKGSGIRC
;
A
#
# COMPACT_ATOMS: atom_id res chain seq x y z
N TYR A 1 20.71 2.02 2.99
CA TYR A 1 19.88 1.04 3.73
C TYR A 1 20.12 1.20 5.23
N LEU A 2 19.23 1.90 5.95
CA LEU A 2 19.44 2.29 7.35
C LEU A 2 19.48 1.10 8.34
N PRO A 3 18.65 0.05 8.20
CA PRO A 3 18.76 -1.12 9.07
C PRO A 3 20.15 -1.79 9.10
N ALA A 4 20.92 -1.79 8.01
CA ALA A 4 22.31 -2.29 8.05
C ALA A 4 23.31 -1.35 8.74
N VAL A 5 22.98 -0.07 8.88
CA VAL A 5 23.85 0.93 9.51
C VAL A 5 23.58 1.00 11.01
N VAL A 6 22.32 1.13 11.40
CA VAL A 6 21.91 1.38 12.79
C VAL A 6 21.31 0.16 13.49
N GLY A 7 21.04 -0.92 12.75
CA GLY A 7 20.35 -2.12 13.23
C GLY A 7 18.84 -2.10 12.92
N GLY A 8 18.27 -3.27 12.64
CA GLY A 8 16.85 -3.47 12.33
C GLY A 8 15.90 -2.95 13.40
N ARG A 9 16.06 -3.41 14.65
CA ARG A 9 15.29 -2.94 15.81
C ARG A 9 15.38 -1.43 15.97
N ASN A 10 16.60 -0.89 15.95
CA ASN A 10 16.83 0.53 16.23
C ASN A 10 16.21 1.41 15.14
N TRP A 11 16.36 1.03 13.87
CA TRP A 11 15.73 1.76 12.78
C TRP A 11 14.21 1.70 12.85
N THR A 12 13.62 0.51 13.09
CA THR A 12 12.17 0.36 13.24
C THR A 12 11.64 1.18 14.41
N PHE A 13 12.38 1.28 15.52
CA PHE A 13 12.03 2.15 16.64
C PHE A 13 12.05 3.63 16.22
N ILE A 14 13.16 4.12 15.64
CA ILE A 14 13.31 5.51 15.22
C ILE A 14 12.23 5.89 14.19
N SER A 15 12.06 5.08 13.15
CA SER A 15 11.13 5.36 12.06
C SER A 15 9.67 5.32 12.51
N THR A 16 9.34 4.55 13.55
CA THR A 16 8.00 4.53 14.17
C THR A 16 7.80 5.72 15.11
N ALA A 17 8.82 6.08 15.88
CA ALA A 17 8.75 7.21 16.81
C ALA A 17 8.58 8.54 16.07
N LEU A 18 9.23 8.69 14.91
CA LEU A 18 9.06 9.85 14.03
C LEU A 18 7.62 10.05 13.56
N LEU A 19 6.77 9.01 13.55
CA LEU A 19 5.35 9.15 13.16
C LEU A 19 4.50 9.84 14.23
N LEU A 20 4.93 9.83 15.48
CA LEU A 20 4.21 10.53 16.56
C LEU A 20 4.22 12.04 16.35
N VAL A 21 5.28 12.60 15.76
CA VAL A 21 5.40 14.04 15.50
C VAL A 21 4.28 14.54 14.57
N PRO A 22 4.11 14.01 13.33
CA PRO A 22 3.03 14.45 12.46
C PRO A 22 1.65 14.00 12.96
N LEU A 23 1.50 12.86 13.66
CA LEU A 23 0.21 12.45 14.24
C LEU A 23 -0.28 13.45 15.30
N ILE A 24 0.57 13.78 16.28
CA ILE A 24 0.22 14.75 17.33
C ILE A 24 0.06 16.14 16.72
N GLY A 25 0.94 16.53 15.80
CA GLY A 25 0.87 17.80 15.09
C GLY A 25 -0.43 17.98 14.32
N LEU A 26 -0.92 16.94 13.63
CA LEU A 26 -2.21 16.96 12.95
C LEU A 26 -3.39 17.01 13.91
N GLY A 27 -3.31 16.29 15.04
CA GLY A 27 -4.32 16.40 16.09
C GLY A 27 -4.51 17.85 16.55
N ASN A 28 -3.40 18.57 16.78
CA ASN A 28 -3.45 19.98 17.15
C ASN A 28 -3.98 20.86 16.00
N ALA A 29 -3.40 20.71 14.81
CA ALA A 29 -3.71 21.52 13.63
C ALA A 29 -5.19 21.39 13.18
N LEU A 30 -5.78 20.21 13.30
CA LEU A 30 -7.17 19.96 12.91
C LEU A 30 -8.19 20.64 13.82
N THR A 31 -7.79 21.13 15.00
CA THR A 31 -8.68 21.89 15.91
C THR A 31 -8.66 23.39 15.68
N ASP A 32 -7.70 23.90 14.91
CA ASP A 32 -7.53 25.33 14.64
C ASP A 32 -7.81 25.63 13.17
N THR A 33 -8.94 26.29 12.90
CA THR A 33 -9.37 26.69 11.56
C THR A 33 -8.51 27.78 10.93
N THR A 34 -7.59 28.38 11.69
CA THR A 34 -6.60 29.36 11.20
C THR A 34 -5.30 28.71 10.73
N THR A 35 -5.13 27.40 10.94
CA THR A 35 -3.97 26.64 10.48
C THR A 35 -3.79 26.79 8.97
N SER A 36 -2.58 27.19 8.55
CA SER A 36 -2.27 27.38 7.13
C SER A 36 -2.25 26.06 6.35
N TYR A 37 -2.57 26.14 5.06
CA TYR A 37 -2.43 25.00 4.14
C TYR A 37 -1.02 24.42 4.15
N ASP A 38 0.01 25.26 4.19
CA ASP A 38 1.41 24.84 4.23
C ASP A 38 1.74 23.99 5.46
N THR A 39 1.12 24.30 6.61
CA THR A 39 1.27 23.49 7.83
C THR A 39 0.72 22.08 7.63
N PHE A 40 -0.46 21.95 7.02
CA PHE A 40 -1.02 20.65 6.67
C PHE A 40 -0.14 19.90 5.67
N VAL A 41 0.42 20.59 4.66
CA VAL A 41 1.34 19.99 3.69
C VAL A 41 2.56 19.40 4.38
N LEU A 42 3.20 20.15 5.29
CA LEU A 42 4.37 19.68 6.03
C LEU A 42 4.06 18.49 6.94
N LEU A 43 2.95 18.54 7.67
CA LEU A 43 2.55 17.47 8.58
C LEU A 43 2.15 16.19 7.82
N VAL A 44 1.38 16.31 6.74
CA VAL A 44 1.00 15.18 5.89
C VAL A 44 2.21 14.61 5.16
N ALA A 45 3.14 15.45 4.70
CA ALA A 45 4.43 14.99 4.18
C ALA A 45 5.22 14.20 5.23
N GLY A 46 5.16 14.63 6.50
CA GLY A 46 5.71 13.91 7.64
C GLY A 46 5.10 12.52 7.85
N ILE A 47 3.78 12.35 7.68
CA ILE A 47 3.14 11.02 7.67
C ILE A 47 3.73 10.14 6.57
N GLY A 48 4.20 10.72 5.46
CA GLY A 48 4.86 9.99 4.36
C GLY A 48 6.02 9.10 4.81
N ILE A 49 6.67 9.41 5.95
CA ILE A 49 7.67 8.54 6.58
C ILE A 49 7.08 7.15 6.87
N ALA A 50 5.79 7.04 7.24
CA ALA A 50 5.12 5.77 7.47
C ALA A 50 5.13 4.88 6.21
N GLY A 51 5.00 5.47 5.03
CA GLY A 51 5.12 4.76 3.76
C GLY A 51 6.53 4.21 3.53
N ALA A 52 7.56 4.93 3.97
CA ALA A 52 8.96 4.47 3.90
C ALA A 52 9.26 3.34 4.90
N ASN A 53 8.54 3.26 6.02
CA ASN A 53 8.70 2.19 7.01
C ASN A 53 8.45 0.81 6.36
N PHE A 54 7.50 0.71 5.43
CA PHE A 54 7.24 -0.53 4.68
C PHE A 54 8.49 -1.04 3.95
N SER A 55 9.18 -0.18 3.19
CA SER A 55 10.39 -0.54 2.45
C SER A 55 11.49 -1.06 3.38
N SER A 56 11.71 -0.36 4.50
CA SER A 56 12.73 -0.76 5.48
C SER A 56 12.37 -2.05 6.24
N SER A 57 11.09 -2.23 6.57
CA SER A 57 10.55 -3.43 7.25
C SER A 57 10.70 -4.67 6.37
N MET A 58 10.31 -4.58 5.09
CA MET A 58 10.43 -5.68 4.14
C MET A 58 11.89 -6.09 3.89
N ALA A 59 12.79 -5.11 3.78
CA ALA A 59 14.21 -5.40 3.64
C ALA A 59 14.82 -5.99 4.93
N ASN A 60 14.35 -5.61 6.12
CA ASN A 60 14.84 -6.13 7.39
C ASN A 60 14.40 -7.58 7.65
N ILE A 61 13.09 -7.87 7.53
CA ILE A 61 12.53 -9.19 7.89
C ILE A 61 13.10 -10.32 7.02
N GLY A 62 13.51 -10.02 5.78
CA GLY A 62 14.11 -10.98 4.87
C GLY A 62 15.42 -11.62 5.36
N PHE A 63 16.10 -11.04 6.36
CA PHE A 63 17.31 -11.62 6.98
C PHE A 63 17.01 -12.61 8.12
N PHE A 64 15.82 -12.58 8.69
CA PHE A 64 15.44 -13.44 9.83
C PHE A 64 14.98 -14.84 9.43
N PHE A 65 14.64 -15.06 8.15
CA PHE A 65 14.04 -16.31 7.67
C PHE A 65 14.92 -17.00 6.62
N PRO A 66 14.98 -18.35 6.61
CA PRO A 66 15.65 -19.11 5.55
C PRO A 66 14.91 -18.94 4.22
N LYS A 67 15.62 -19.10 3.08
CA LYS A 67 15.07 -18.89 1.73
C LYS A 67 13.70 -19.57 1.51
N ALA A 68 13.51 -20.78 2.01
CA ALA A 68 12.28 -21.56 1.87
C ALA A 68 11.05 -20.95 2.59
N GLN A 69 11.25 -20.12 3.62
CA GLN A 69 10.17 -19.52 4.44
C GLN A 69 10.03 -18.01 4.21
N LYS A 70 10.93 -17.39 3.43
CA LYS A 70 10.91 -15.94 3.18
C LYS A 70 9.60 -15.47 2.55
N GLY A 71 9.04 -16.24 1.61
CA GLY A 71 7.78 -15.89 0.94
C GLY A 71 6.64 -15.69 1.94
N LEU A 72 6.44 -16.65 2.84
CA LEU A 72 5.42 -16.57 3.89
C LEU A 72 5.70 -15.44 4.89
N ALA A 73 6.93 -15.30 5.38
CA ALA A 73 7.29 -14.26 6.34
C ALA A 73 7.09 -12.84 5.77
N LEU A 74 7.54 -12.62 4.53
CA LEU A 74 7.32 -11.38 3.80
C LEU A 74 5.82 -11.15 3.52
N GLY A 75 5.09 -12.23 3.20
CA GLY A 75 3.64 -12.21 2.97
C GLY A 75 2.85 -11.81 4.22
N ILE A 76 3.19 -12.34 5.38
CA ILE A 76 2.55 -12.01 6.67
C ILE A 76 2.90 -10.57 7.07
N ASN A 77 4.18 -10.20 7.06
CA ASN A 77 4.62 -8.85 7.42
C ASN A 77 3.93 -7.78 6.55
N ALA A 78 3.91 -8.00 5.24
CA ALA A 78 3.24 -7.09 4.33
C ALA A 78 1.71 -7.17 4.39
N GLY A 79 1.14 -8.36 4.56
CA GLY A 79 -0.31 -8.56 4.63
C GLY A 79 -0.90 -7.88 5.86
N ILE A 80 -0.41 -8.22 7.05
CA ILE A 80 -0.83 -7.61 8.31
C ILE A 80 -0.52 -6.11 8.32
N GLY A 81 0.65 -5.70 7.86
CA GLY A 81 1.00 -4.28 7.76
C GLY A 81 0.02 -3.49 6.89
N ASN A 82 -0.43 -4.05 5.76
CA ASN A 82 -1.40 -3.39 4.88
C ASN A 82 -2.84 -3.41 5.41
N LEU A 83 -3.18 -4.31 6.36
CA LEU A 83 -4.49 -4.26 7.04
C LEU A 83 -4.69 -2.96 7.81
N GLY A 84 -3.60 -2.27 8.20
CA GLY A 84 -3.66 -0.94 8.80
C GLY A 84 -4.47 0.08 7.98
N VAL A 85 -4.41 0.02 6.64
CA VAL A 85 -5.22 0.88 5.76
C VAL A 85 -6.71 0.65 6.01
N SER A 86 -7.13 -0.61 6.07
CA SER A 86 -8.52 -1.00 6.34
C SER A 86 -8.95 -0.56 7.74
N LEU A 87 -8.10 -0.74 8.74
CA LEU A 87 -8.39 -0.32 10.12
C LEU A 87 -8.61 1.19 10.20
N ILE A 88 -7.81 2.00 9.49
CA ILE A 88 -8.01 3.45 9.43
C ILE A 88 -9.35 3.78 8.77
N TYR A 89 -9.68 3.18 7.62
CA TYR A 89 -10.95 3.45 6.95
C TYR A 89 -12.18 3.01 7.76
N LEU A 90 -12.07 1.93 8.54
CA LEU A 90 -13.14 1.47 9.41
C LEU A 90 -13.29 2.37 10.64
N THR A 91 -12.19 2.69 11.31
CA THR A 91 -12.21 3.37 12.61
C THR A 91 -12.31 4.88 12.50
N ALA A 92 -11.77 5.52 11.45
CA ALA A 92 -11.79 6.98 11.34
C ALA A 92 -13.22 7.55 11.37
N PRO A 93 -14.20 7.04 10.60
CA PRO A 93 -15.60 7.52 10.70
C PRO A 93 -16.20 7.35 12.09
N MET A 94 -15.85 6.28 12.81
CA MET A 94 -16.32 6.02 14.18
C MET A 94 -15.70 7.03 15.17
N LEU A 95 -14.40 7.27 15.04
CA LEU A 95 -13.62 8.16 15.90
C LEU A 95 -14.01 9.63 15.72
N LEU A 96 -14.43 10.03 14.53
CA LEU A 96 -14.94 11.39 14.27
C LEU A 96 -16.18 11.76 15.11
N GLY A 97 -16.97 10.77 15.54
CA GLY A 97 -18.11 10.96 16.43
C GLY A 97 -17.83 10.65 17.90
N ALA A 98 -16.60 10.28 18.25
CA ALA A 98 -16.26 9.82 19.59
C ALA A 98 -15.62 10.93 20.42
N SER A 99 -16.31 11.37 21.47
CA SER A 99 -15.83 12.43 22.36
C SER A 99 -14.77 11.95 23.36
N PHE A 100 -14.80 10.66 23.73
CA PHE A 100 -14.00 10.08 24.83
C PHE A 100 -14.05 10.94 26.11
N GLY A 101 -15.20 11.54 26.42
CA GLY A 101 -15.35 12.41 27.58
C GLY A 101 -14.52 13.70 27.51
N GLY A 102 -14.11 14.13 26.31
CA GLY A 102 -13.24 15.29 26.10
C GLY A 102 -11.75 15.02 26.24
N LEU A 103 -11.33 13.75 26.39
CA LEU A 103 -9.92 13.35 26.57
C LEU A 103 -8.98 13.93 25.48
N PHE A 104 -9.50 14.06 24.27
CA PHE A 104 -8.76 14.50 23.09
C PHE A 104 -9.08 15.93 22.66
N GLY A 105 -9.73 16.72 23.52
CA GLY A 105 -10.08 18.12 23.26
C GLY A 105 -11.53 18.34 22.86
N THR A 106 -11.84 19.59 22.52
CA THR A 106 -13.20 20.06 22.21
C THR A 106 -13.61 19.74 20.76
N PRO A 107 -14.91 19.53 20.50
CA PRO A 107 -15.39 19.31 19.13
C PRO A 107 -15.31 20.58 18.28
N LEU A 108 -15.23 20.39 16.97
CA LEU A 108 -15.59 21.41 15.99
C LEU A 108 -17.05 21.24 15.57
N ILE A 109 -17.69 22.33 15.17
CA ILE A 109 -19.04 22.30 14.62
C ILE A 109 -18.96 22.31 13.10
N ASN A 110 -19.49 21.27 12.46
CA ASN A 110 -19.55 21.21 11.00
C ASN A 110 -20.66 22.11 10.44
N THR A 111 -20.73 22.23 9.12
CA THR A 111 -21.76 23.04 8.42
C THR A 111 -23.20 22.60 8.68
N ALA A 112 -23.41 21.39 9.19
CA ALA A 112 -24.72 20.86 9.58
C ALA A 112 -25.03 21.08 11.08
N GLY A 113 -24.21 21.84 11.81
CA GLY A 113 -24.40 22.10 13.24
C GLY A 113 -24.06 20.92 14.15
N LYS A 114 -23.42 19.87 13.63
CA LYS A 114 -23.06 18.67 14.37
C LYS A 114 -21.62 18.76 14.88
N GLU A 115 -21.42 18.29 16.11
CA GLU A 115 -20.09 18.09 16.69
C GLU A 115 -19.29 17.03 15.92
N VAL A 116 -18.05 17.36 15.59
CA VAL A 116 -17.07 16.48 14.94
C VAL A 116 -15.73 16.58 15.67
N TYR A 117 -15.16 15.44 15.97
CA TYR A 117 -13.90 15.30 16.69
C TYR A 117 -12.78 14.86 15.72
N LEU A 118 -12.35 15.76 14.83
CA LEU A 118 -11.32 15.47 13.81
C LEU A 118 -10.01 14.98 14.46
N GLN A 119 -9.62 15.64 15.56
CA GLN A 119 -8.40 15.37 16.30
C GLN A 119 -8.38 14.01 16.99
N THR A 120 -9.55 13.47 17.36
CA THR A 120 -9.67 12.16 18.00
C THR A 120 -9.07 11.07 17.12
N VAL A 121 -9.21 11.16 15.79
CA VAL A 121 -8.60 10.19 14.87
C VAL A 121 -7.09 10.15 15.04
N CYS A 122 -6.44 11.31 15.08
CA CYS A 122 -4.99 11.42 15.20
C CYS A 122 -4.48 10.94 16.57
N TYR A 123 -5.08 11.42 17.66
CA TYR A 123 -4.63 11.06 19.00
C TYR A 123 -4.94 9.61 19.37
N PHE A 124 -6.08 9.09 18.93
CA PHE A 124 -6.41 7.68 19.14
C PHE A 124 -5.35 6.78 18.53
N TRP A 125 -4.88 7.07 17.30
CA TRP A 125 -3.85 6.29 16.62
C TRP A 125 -2.42 6.58 17.09
N ALA A 126 -2.18 7.71 17.78
CA ALA A 126 -0.92 7.96 18.47
C ALA A 126 -0.67 6.96 19.63
N ILE A 127 -1.72 6.53 20.32
CA ILE A 127 -1.62 5.56 21.44
C ILE A 127 -1.07 4.19 20.98
N PRO A 128 -1.68 3.45 20.03
CA PRO A 128 -1.13 2.18 19.56
C PRO A 128 0.22 2.36 18.86
N THR A 129 0.50 3.52 18.25
CA THR A 129 1.83 3.85 17.73
C THR A 129 2.88 3.89 18.85
N ALA A 130 2.58 4.56 19.96
CA ALA A 130 3.45 4.61 21.14
C ALA A 130 3.62 3.22 21.80
N LEU A 131 2.53 2.44 21.92
CA LEU A 131 2.60 1.07 22.43
C LEU A 131 3.48 0.18 21.52
N THR A 132 3.44 0.39 20.21
CA THR A 132 4.29 -0.34 19.26
C THR A 132 5.78 -0.06 19.52
N LEU A 133 6.16 1.13 19.98
CA LEU A 133 7.56 1.43 20.36
C LEU A 133 8.04 0.55 21.52
N VAL A 134 7.16 0.31 22.51
CA VAL A 134 7.45 -0.59 23.63
C VAL A 134 7.64 -2.01 23.11
N LEU A 135 6.76 -2.48 22.23
CA LEU A 135 6.85 -3.82 21.63
C LEU A 135 8.12 -3.99 20.78
N ILE A 136 8.49 -2.98 19.97
CA ILE A 136 9.74 -3.00 19.19
C ILE A 136 10.94 -3.12 20.12
N TRP A 137 10.96 -2.35 21.20
CA TRP A 137 12.07 -2.36 22.16
C TRP A 137 12.23 -3.71 22.87
N MET A 138 11.10 -4.34 23.24
CA MET A 138 11.08 -5.59 24.00
C MET A 138 11.31 -6.84 23.13
N PHE A 139 10.84 -6.84 21.88
CA PHE A 139 10.71 -8.09 21.10
C PHE A 139 11.46 -8.13 19.77
N MET A 140 12.05 -7.03 19.31
CA MET A 140 12.88 -7.05 18.10
C MET A 140 14.37 -7.15 18.44
N ASP A 141 15.13 -7.77 17.53
CA ASP A 141 16.59 -7.90 17.62
C ASP A 141 17.31 -7.17 16.48
N ASN A 142 18.58 -6.86 16.69
CA ASN A 142 19.48 -6.38 15.65
C ASN A 142 20.33 -7.55 15.14
N LEU A 143 20.17 -7.90 13.86
CA LEU A 143 21.06 -8.87 13.20
C LEU A 143 22.30 -8.16 12.62
N PRO A 144 23.46 -8.83 12.57
CA PRO A 144 24.64 -8.32 11.89
C PRO A 144 24.43 -8.39 10.37
N ILE A 145 23.79 -7.38 9.81
CA ILE A 145 23.56 -7.29 8.35
C ILE A 145 24.81 -6.68 7.70
N PRO A 146 25.34 -7.27 6.61
CA PRO A 146 26.50 -6.72 5.93
C PRO A 146 26.27 -5.28 5.47
N LYS A 147 27.11 -4.35 5.95
CA LYS A 147 27.11 -2.95 5.50
C LYS A 147 27.41 -2.91 4.00
N GLN A 148 26.51 -2.32 3.23
CA GLN A 148 26.66 -2.18 1.78
C GLN A 148 27.30 -0.84 1.45
N SER A 149 28.32 -0.85 0.59
CA SER A 149 28.86 0.39 0.04
C SER A 149 27.82 1.07 -0.86
N PRO A 150 27.85 2.41 -1.01
CA PRO A 150 26.96 3.11 -1.93
C PRO A 150 27.00 2.53 -3.36
N ARG A 151 28.18 2.15 -3.84
CA ARG A 151 28.37 1.50 -5.14
C ARG A 151 27.62 0.17 -5.25
N SER A 152 27.64 -0.65 -4.19
CA SER A 152 26.90 -1.91 -4.15
C SER A 152 25.38 -1.72 -4.05
N MET A 153 24.91 -0.61 -3.48
CA MET A 153 23.47 -0.28 -3.50
C MET A 153 23.02 0.16 -4.89
N MET A 154 23.87 0.90 -5.62
CA MET A 154 23.56 1.38 -6.98
C MET A 154 23.66 0.30 -8.06
N SER A 155 24.29 -0.86 -7.78
CA SER A 155 24.44 -1.94 -8.76
C SER A 155 23.11 -2.48 -9.28
N ILE A 156 22.03 -2.40 -8.48
CA ILE A 156 20.70 -2.89 -8.85
C ILE A 156 20.12 -2.13 -10.07
N PHE A 157 20.52 -0.88 -10.28
CA PHE A 157 19.99 -0.05 -11.37
C PHE A 157 20.47 -0.49 -12.76
N GLY A 158 21.64 -1.12 -12.83
CA GLY A 158 22.18 -1.69 -14.07
C GLY A 158 21.47 -2.98 -14.52
N ASN A 159 20.67 -3.61 -13.64
CA ASN A 159 19.96 -4.84 -13.97
C ASN A 159 18.55 -4.52 -14.50
N LYS A 160 18.28 -4.91 -15.75
CA LYS A 160 16.95 -4.72 -16.39
C LYS A 160 15.80 -5.32 -15.56
N HIS A 161 16.04 -6.43 -14.86
CA HIS A 161 15.01 -7.11 -14.07
C HIS A 161 14.56 -6.29 -12.86
N THR A 162 15.39 -5.38 -12.36
CA THR A 162 15.01 -4.44 -11.29
C THR A 162 13.83 -3.58 -11.75
N TRP A 163 13.91 -3.05 -12.96
CA TRP A 163 12.87 -2.20 -13.55
C TRP A 163 11.63 -3.01 -13.94
N LEU A 164 11.82 -4.19 -14.55
CA LEU A 164 10.70 -5.06 -14.93
C LEU A 164 9.87 -5.50 -13.71
N ILE A 165 10.52 -5.92 -12.61
CA ILE A 165 9.81 -6.25 -11.36
C ILE A 165 9.18 -4.99 -10.77
N THR A 166 9.84 -3.83 -10.86
CA THR A 166 9.27 -2.58 -10.35
C THR A 166 7.97 -2.23 -11.06
N VAL A 167 7.87 -2.40 -12.38
CA VAL A 167 6.62 -2.21 -13.12
C VAL A 167 5.54 -3.18 -12.64
N ILE A 168 5.86 -4.48 -12.53
CA ILE A 168 4.91 -5.51 -12.09
C ILE A 168 4.37 -5.20 -10.69
N TYR A 169 5.26 -4.90 -9.74
CA TYR A 169 4.85 -4.61 -8.37
C TYR A 169 4.12 -3.27 -8.25
N THR A 170 4.44 -2.28 -9.08
CA THR A 170 3.68 -1.01 -9.14
C THR A 170 2.25 -1.26 -9.61
N CYS A 171 2.05 -2.15 -10.59
CA CYS A 171 0.73 -2.55 -11.06
C CYS A 171 -0.10 -3.29 -10.00
N GLY A 172 0.54 -4.06 -9.12
CA GLY A 172 -0.13 -4.66 -7.96
C GLY A 172 -0.31 -3.68 -6.79
N PHE A 173 0.79 -3.25 -6.18
CA PHE A 173 0.78 -2.56 -4.89
C PHE A 173 0.43 -1.09 -5.05
N GLY A 174 0.91 -0.46 -6.12
CA GLY A 174 0.51 0.90 -6.47
C GLY A 174 -0.99 1.00 -6.74
N SER A 175 -1.56 0.01 -7.43
CA SER A 175 -3.02 -0.13 -7.58
C SER A 175 -3.71 -0.34 -6.25
N PHE A 176 -3.25 -1.28 -5.40
CA PHE A 176 -3.82 -1.52 -4.08
C PHE A 176 -3.92 -0.22 -3.25
N ILE A 177 -2.81 0.49 -3.08
CA ILE A 177 -2.76 1.68 -2.22
C ILE A 177 -3.45 2.88 -2.86
N GLY A 178 -3.35 3.03 -4.20
CA GLY A 178 -4.01 4.10 -4.93
C GLY A 178 -5.52 3.95 -4.97
N TYR A 179 -6.03 2.74 -5.19
CA TYR A 179 -7.45 2.43 -5.08
C TYR A 179 -7.96 2.57 -3.65
N SER A 180 -7.15 2.21 -2.64
CA SER A 180 -7.50 2.45 -1.24
C SER A 180 -7.75 3.94 -0.98
N ALA A 181 -6.83 4.79 -1.44
CA ALA A 181 -6.92 6.24 -1.30
C ALA A 181 -8.10 6.86 -2.08
N ALA A 182 -8.43 6.30 -3.25
CA ALA A 182 -9.40 6.88 -4.17
C ALA A 182 -10.83 6.37 -4.02
N LEU A 183 -11.05 5.16 -3.49
CA LEU A 183 -12.36 4.48 -3.57
C LEU A 183 -13.50 5.29 -2.95
N ALA A 184 -13.31 5.84 -1.74
CA ALA A 184 -14.36 6.62 -1.08
C ALA A 184 -14.71 7.89 -1.88
N LEU A 185 -13.70 8.56 -2.44
CA LEU A 185 -13.90 9.74 -3.30
C LEU A 185 -14.63 9.38 -4.60
N LEU A 186 -14.28 8.22 -5.17
CA LEU A 186 -14.91 7.71 -6.39
C LEU A 186 -16.38 7.37 -6.17
N VAL A 187 -16.71 6.66 -5.10
CA VAL A 187 -18.11 6.33 -4.76
C VAL A 187 -18.93 7.58 -4.48
N ASN A 188 -18.41 8.52 -3.69
CA ASN A 188 -19.13 9.76 -3.40
C ASN A 188 -19.43 10.60 -4.66
N ARG A 189 -18.68 10.39 -5.74
CA ARG A 189 -18.82 11.14 -6.99
C ARG A 189 -19.68 10.44 -8.03
N GLU A 190 -19.50 9.13 -8.22
CA GLU A 190 -20.25 8.34 -9.20
C GLU A 190 -21.57 7.78 -8.65
N PHE A 191 -21.68 7.62 -7.33
CA PHE A 191 -22.83 7.06 -6.63
C PHE A 191 -23.16 7.86 -5.36
N PRO A 192 -23.47 9.16 -5.47
CA PRO A 192 -23.69 10.04 -4.31
C PRO A 192 -24.85 9.61 -3.40
N GLU A 193 -25.77 8.78 -3.89
CA GLU A 193 -26.87 8.18 -3.14
C GLU A 193 -26.43 7.10 -2.15
N VAL A 194 -25.21 6.56 -2.29
CA VAL A 194 -24.69 5.48 -1.46
C VAL A 194 -23.89 6.03 -0.27
N SER A 195 -24.36 5.76 0.95
CA SER A 195 -23.59 6.04 2.16
C SER A 195 -22.44 5.04 2.32
N PHE A 196 -21.22 5.46 1.90
CA PHE A 196 -20.10 4.54 1.73
C PHE A 196 -19.03 4.58 2.82
N ALA A 197 -19.10 5.53 3.76
CA ALA A 197 -18.03 5.76 4.75
C ALA A 197 -17.65 4.49 5.54
N TYR A 198 -18.64 3.68 5.95
CA TYR A 198 -18.42 2.43 6.68
C TYR A 198 -18.08 1.23 5.79
N ALA A 199 -18.17 1.34 4.47
CA ALA A 199 -17.84 0.29 3.52
C ALA A 199 -16.46 0.49 2.85
N ALA A 200 -15.85 1.67 2.98
CA ALA A 200 -14.56 2.00 2.37
C ALA A 200 -13.41 1.08 2.80
N PHE A 201 -13.50 0.48 3.99
CA PHE A 201 -12.48 -0.46 4.48
C PHE A 201 -12.47 -1.81 3.75
N VAL A 202 -13.59 -2.22 3.14
CA VAL A 202 -13.80 -3.60 2.64
C VAL A 202 -12.82 -3.93 1.52
N GLY A 203 -12.60 -2.98 0.59
CA GLY A 203 -11.65 -3.16 -0.51
C GLY A 203 -10.23 -3.42 0.00
N PRO A 204 -9.61 -2.47 0.73
CA PRO A 204 -8.30 -2.65 1.34
C PRO A 204 -8.21 -3.91 2.21
N PHE A 205 -9.27 -4.26 2.93
CA PHE A 205 -9.32 -5.45 3.78
C PHE A 205 -9.17 -6.73 2.96
N ILE A 206 -9.91 -6.85 1.86
CA ILE A 206 -9.79 -7.99 0.94
C ILE A 206 -8.37 -8.02 0.35
N GLY A 207 -7.89 -6.91 -0.22
CA GLY A 207 -6.58 -6.89 -0.87
C GLY A 207 -5.42 -7.24 0.05
N ALA A 208 -5.42 -6.73 1.29
CA ALA A 208 -4.41 -7.05 2.28
C ALA A 208 -4.58 -8.47 2.86
N GLY A 209 -5.82 -8.87 3.14
CA GLY A 209 -6.16 -10.17 3.75
C GLY A 209 -5.87 -11.37 2.85
N VAL A 210 -6.01 -11.23 1.53
CA VAL A 210 -5.70 -12.32 0.58
C VAL A 210 -4.23 -12.37 0.17
N ARG A 211 -3.41 -11.39 0.58
CA ARG A 211 -1.98 -11.35 0.25
C ARG A 211 -1.23 -12.61 0.74
N PRO A 212 -1.37 -13.08 1.99
CA PRO A 212 -0.75 -14.35 2.41
C PRO A 212 -1.20 -15.55 1.57
N ILE A 213 -2.48 -15.56 1.15
CA ILE A 213 -3.05 -16.62 0.30
C ILE A 213 -2.37 -16.62 -1.08
N GLY A 214 -2.22 -15.45 -1.70
CA GLY A 214 -1.52 -15.33 -2.99
C GLY A 214 -0.07 -15.84 -2.94
N GLY A 215 0.64 -15.60 -1.83
CA GLY A 215 1.98 -16.13 -1.62
C GLY A 215 1.98 -17.65 -1.47
N TRP A 216 1.08 -18.18 -0.66
CA TRP A 216 0.91 -19.63 -0.48
C TRP A 216 0.54 -20.35 -1.79
N VAL A 217 -0.33 -19.77 -2.61
CA VAL A 217 -0.65 -20.31 -3.95
C VAL A 217 0.59 -20.28 -4.84
N ALA A 218 1.38 -19.20 -4.83
CA ALA A 218 2.63 -19.11 -5.60
C ALA A 218 3.65 -20.18 -5.19
N ASP A 219 3.71 -20.51 -3.90
CA ASP A 219 4.57 -21.58 -3.38
C ASP A 219 4.06 -22.97 -3.80
N LYS A 220 2.74 -23.23 -3.69
CA LYS A 220 2.13 -24.50 -4.13
C LYS A 220 2.26 -24.77 -5.63
N VAL A 221 2.04 -23.74 -6.45
CA VAL A 221 2.19 -23.82 -7.91
C VAL A 221 3.68 -23.80 -8.32
N ASN A 222 4.57 -23.53 -7.35
CA ASN A 222 6.00 -23.34 -7.54
C ASN A 222 6.35 -22.32 -8.64
N SER A 223 5.54 -21.26 -8.75
CA SER A 223 5.79 -20.17 -9.69
C SER A 223 5.02 -18.91 -9.29
N GLY A 224 5.75 -17.89 -8.83
CA GLY A 224 5.23 -16.55 -8.63
C GLY A 224 4.86 -15.88 -9.95
N ALA A 225 5.59 -16.18 -11.04
CA ALA A 225 5.31 -15.63 -12.35
C ALA A 225 3.93 -16.03 -12.89
N LYS A 226 3.54 -17.30 -12.77
CA LYS A 226 2.22 -17.79 -13.21
C LYS A 226 1.09 -17.16 -12.42
N VAL A 227 1.20 -17.16 -11.08
CA VAL A 227 0.17 -16.58 -10.22
C VAL A 227 0.02 -15.08 -10.49
N THR A 228 1.13 -14.36 -10.65
CA THR A 228 1.14 -12.94 -11.05
C THR A 228 0.44 -12.74 -12.39
N PHE A 229 0.77 -13.53 -13.41
CA PHE A 229 0.20 -13.43 -14.75
C PHE A 229 -1.32 -13.61 -14.76
N TYR A 230 -1.85 -14.69 -14.16
CA TYR A 230 -3.29 -14.92 -14.11
C TYR A 230 -4.02 -13.89 -13.26
N SER A 231 -3.40 -13.41 -12.18
CA SER A 231 -3.98 -12.35 -11.34
C SER A 231 -4.04 -11.01 -12.08
N LEU A 232 -3.08 -10.72 -12.95
CA LEU A 232 -3.12 -9.53 -13.82
C LEU A 232 -4.24 -9.63 -14.86
N LEU A 233 -4.51 -10.82 -15.43
CA LEU A 233 -5.64 -11.04 -16.33
C LEU A 233 -6.98 -10.83 -15.62
N LEU A 234 -7.10 -11.33 -14.38
CA LEU A 234 -8.28 -11.10 -13.54
C LEU A 234 -8.45 -9.60 -13.23
N MET A 235 -7.36 -8.92 -12.89
CA MET A 235 -7.36 -7.47 -12.64
C MET A 235 -7.79 -6.68 -13.88
N LEU A 236 -7.33 -7.06 -15.07
CA LEU A 236 -7.74 -6.45 -16.33
C LEU A 236 -9.25 -6.58 -16.55
N ALA A 237 -9.79 -7.80 -16.39
CA ALA A 237 -11.23 -8.04 -16.52
C ALA A 237 -12.03 -7.22 -15.50
N ALA A 238 -11.60 -7.21 -14.23
CA ALA A 238 -12.26 -6.45 -13.17
C ALA A 238 -12.21 -4.93 -13.42
N CYS A 239 -11.13 -4.43 -14.02
CA CYS A 239 -10.99 -3.02 -14.40
C CYS A 239 -12.02 -2.63 -15.48
N ILE A 240 -12.20 -3.49 -16.49
CA ILE A 240 -13.21 -3.30 -17.55
C ILE A 240 -14.62 -3.35 -16.96
N VAL A 241 -14.93 -4.32 -16.09
CA VAL A 241 -16.26 -4.41 -15.45
C VAL A 241 -16.51 -3.23 -14.51
N THR A 242 -15.47 -2.68 -13.88
CA THR A 242 -15.59 -1.45 -13.07
C THR A 242 -16.06 -0.29 -13.93
N VAL A 243 -15.47 -0.09 -15.12
CA VAL A 243 -15.92 0.92 -16.10
C VAL A 243 -17.37 0.70 -16.48
N MET A 244 -17.75 -0.54 -16.83
CA MET A 244 -19.14 -0.87 -17.17
C MET A 244 -20.12 -0.58 -16.02
N GLY A 245 -19.70 -0.83 -14.77
CA GLY A 245 -20.50 -0.52 -13.58
C GLY A 245 -20.74 0.98 -13.41
N ILE A 246 -19.74 1.81 -13.70
CA ILE A 246 -19.86 3.27 -13.68
C ILE A 246 -20.78 3.75 -14.81
N GLU A 247 -20.53 3.31 -16.05
CA GLU A 247 -21.32 3.72 -17.22
C GLU A 247 -22.80 3.30 -17.11
N ALA A 248 -23.07 2.13 -16.54
CA ALA A 248 -24.42 1.64 -16.28
C ALA A 248 -25.07 2.24 -15.02
N HIS A 249 -24.36 3.10 -14.28
CA HIS A 249 -24.77 3.61 -12.97
C HIS A 249 -25.24 2.48 -12.02
N ASN A 250 -24.55 1.34 -12.06
CA ASN A 250 -24.87 0.17 -11.26
C ASN A 250 -23.83 -0.03 -10.15
N PHE A 251 -24.16 0.44 -8.94
CA PHE A 251 -23.26 0.36 -7.79
C PHE A 251 -22.84 -1.07 -7.45
N ALA A 252 -23.75 -2.05 -7.53
CA ALA A 252 -23.43 -3.43 -7.21
C ALA A 252 -22.41 -4.03 -8.19
N LEU A 253 -22.57 -3.72 -9.48
CA LEU A 253 -21.62 -4.15 -10.52
C LEU A 253 -20.26 -3.46 -10.35
N PHE A 254 -20.27 -2.14 -10.14
CA PHE A 254 -19.06 -1.35 -9.87
C PHE A 254 -18.33 -1.88 -8.64
N PHE A 255 -19.00 -1.95 -7.49
CA PHE A 255 -18.38 -2.28 -6.22
C PHE A 255 -17.91 -3.73 -6.19
N GLY A 256 -18.72 -4.67 -6.72
CA GLY A 256 -18.33 -6.07 -6.88
C GLY A 256 -17.05 -6.22 -7.72
N ALA A 257 -16.97 -5.53 -8.86
CA ALA A 257 -15.76 -5.52 -9.69
C ALA A 257 -14.57 -4.88 -8.97
N PHE A 258 -14.81 -3.81 -8.20
CA PHE A 258 -13.77 -3.15 -7.41
C PHE A 258 -13.22 -4.04 -6.29
N LEU A 259 -14.05 -4.88 -5.67
CA LEU A 259 -13.59 -5.89 -4.70
C LEU A 259 -12.72 -6.96 -5.38
N VAL A 260 -13.07 -7.37 -6.62
CA VAL A 260 -12.24 -8.28 -7.43
C VAL A 260 -10.91 -7.62 -7.85
N LEU A 261 -10.91 -6.31 -8.12
CA LEU A 261 -9.67 -5.54 -8.32
C LEU A 261 -8.78 -5.64 -7.08
N PHE A 262 -9.30 -5.33 -5.89
CA PHE A 262 -8.54 -5.45 -4.65
C PHE A 262 -8.02 -6.88 -4.41
N PHE A 263 -8.87 -7.89 -4.59
CA PHE A 263 -8.49 -9.28 -4.51
C PHE A 263 -7.30 -9.60 -5.42
N SER A 264 -7.36 -9.16 -6.69
CA SER A 264 -6.32 -9.37 -7.68
C SER A 264 -5.01 -8.69 -7.28
N THR A 265 -5.07 -7.45 -6.77
CA THR A 265 -3.88 -6.75 -6.28
C THR A 265 -3.19 -7.50 -5.14
N GLY A 266 -3.95 -8.09 -4.21
CA GLY A 266 -3.42 -8.90 -3.11
C GLY A 266 -2.60 -10.09 -3.61
N PHE A 267 -3.11 -10.81 -4.62
CA PHE A 267 -2.40 -11.93 -5.24
C PHE A 267 -1.15 -11.48 -6.00
N ILE A 268 -1.26 -10.43 -6.83
CA ILE A 268 -0.13 -9.86 -7.58
C ILE A 268 0.99 -9.47 -6.60
N ASN A 269 0.65 -8.79 -5.50
CA ASN A 269 1.60 -8.30 -4.51
C ASN A 269 2.39 -9.39 -3.82
N ALA A 270 1.75 -10.52 -3.53
CA ALA A 270 2.41 -11.64 -2.89
C ALA A 270 3.25 -12.44 -3.88
N ALA A 271 2.67 -12.78 -5.03
CA ALA A 271 3.31 -13.61 -6.04
C ALA A 271 4.53 -12.92 -6.68
N SER A 272 4.46 -11.61 -6.93
CA SER A 272 5.59 -10.85 -7.49
C SER A 272 6.76 -10.71 -6.52
N PHE A 273 6.52 -10.58 -5.21
CA PHE A 273 7.60 -10.62 -4.21
C PHE A 273 8.22 -12.00 -4.07
N ARG A 274 7.44 -13.06 -4.26
CA ARG A 274 7.96 -14.42 -4.36
C ARG A 274 8.92 -14.57 -5.55
N MET A 275 8.74 -13.83 -6.65
CA MET A 275 9.63 -13.89 -7.81
C MET A 275 11.04 -13.32 -7.53
N ILE A 276 11.14 -12.24 -6.74
CA ILE A 276 12.40 -11.49 -6.52
C ILE A 276 13.60 -12.38 -6.14
N PRO A 277 13.53 -13.24 -5.10
CA PRO A 277 14.68 -14.07 -4.71
C PRO A 277 15.06 -15.15 -5.74
N PHE A 278 14.21 -15.45 -6.73
CA PHE A 278 14.52 -16.34 -7.84
C PHE A 278 15.09 -15.60 -9.07
N VAL A 279 14.83 -14.30 -9.17
CA VAL A 279 15.35 -13.44 -10.24
C VAL A 279 16.73 -12.88 -9.88
N PHE A 280 17.03 -12.72 -8.59
CA PHE A 280 18.29 -12.18 -8.10
C PHE A 280 19.02 -13.19 -7.20
N ASP A 281 20.20 -13.65 -7.63
CA ASP A 281 20.98 -14.68 -6.93
C ASP A 281 21.49 -14.24 -5.55
N SER A 282 21.80 -12.96 -5.40
CA SER A 282 22.30 -12.38 -4.15
C SER A 282 21.14 -12.01 -3.22
N PRO A 283 21.11 -12.53 -1.97
CA PRO A 283 20.13 -12.13 -0.97
C PRO A 283 20.12 -10.62 -0.70
N VAL A 284 21.28 -9.97 -0.83
CA VAL A 284 21.41 -8.52 -0.67
C VAL A 284 20.72 -7.80 -1.82
N HIS A 285 20.98 -8.19 -3.08
CA HIS A 285 20.31 -7.58 -4.24
C HIS A 285 18.81 -7.80 -4.20
N ALA A 286 18.34 -9.01 -3.85
CA ALA A 286 16.92 -9.30 -3.70
C ALA A 286 16.27 -8.37 -2.66
N SER A 287 16.93 -8.15 -1.51
CA SER A 287 16.41 -7.25 -0.45
C SER A 287 16.42 -5.78 -0.89
N LEU A 288 17.48 -5.33 -1.56
CA LEU A 288 17.57 -3.96 -2.10
C LEU A 288 16.51 -3.69 -3.17
N VAL A 289 16.32 -4.63 -4.10
CA VAL A 289 15.29 -4.52 -5.14
C VAL A 289 13.90 -4.53 -4.52
N THR A 290 13.64 -5.40 -3.54
CA THR A 290 12.35 -5.40 -2.81
C THR A 290 12.06 -4.04 -2.20
N GLY A 291 13.03 -3.44 -1.51
CA GLY A 291 12.88 -2.12 -0.91
C GLY A 291 12.69 -1.00 -1.93
N PHE A 292 13.49 -0.99 -3.00
CA PHE A 292 13.40 0.01 -4.07
C PHE A 292 12.06 -0.07 -4.81
N THR A 293 11.69 -1.27 -5.26
CA THR A 293 10.43 -1.53 -5.94
C THR A 293 9.23 -1.16 -5.07
N ALA A 294 9.26 -1.45 -3.77
CA ALA A 294 8.21 -1.04 -2.84
C ALA A 294 8.09 0.49 -2.72
N ALA A 295 9.21 1.20 -2.68
CA ALA A 295 9.23 2.66 -2.61
C ALA A 295 8.63 3.30 -3.87
N ILE A 296 8.97 2.79 -5.07
CA ILE A 296 8.38 3.27 -6.32
C ILE A 296 6.88 2.97 -6.38
N ALA A 297 6.46 1.77 -6.00
CA ALA A 297 5.05 1.39 -6.04
C ALA A 297 4.18 2.21 -5.05
N ALA A 298 4.74 2.69 -3.94
CA ALA A 298 4.03 3.56 -3.00
C ALA A 298 3.53 4.86 -3.62
N TYR A 299 4.16 5.35 -4.70
CA TYR A 299 3.67 6.52 -5.45
C TYR A 299 2.28 6.30 -6.08
N GLY A 300 1.81 5.04 -6.19
CA GLY A 300 0.43 4.75 -6.59
C GLY A 300 -0.62 5.44 -5.72
N ALA A 301 -0.32 5.65 -4.43
CA ALA A 301 -1.20 6.33 -3.47
C ALA A 301 -1.46 7.79 -3.86
N PHE A 302 -0.49 8.42 -4.54
CA PHE A 302 -0.60 9.77 -5.06
C PHE A 302 -1.10 9.75 -6.51
N PHE A 303 -0.55 8.88 -7.34
CA PHE A 303 -0.77 8.87 -8.78
C PHE A 303 -2.24 8.57 -9.14
N ILE A 304 -2.87 7.55 -8.54
CA ILE A 304 -4.24 7.15 -8.92
C ILE A 304 -5.27 8.23 -8.54
N PRO A 305 -5.32 8.74 -7.29
CA PRO A 305 -6.24 9.83 -6.96
C PRO A 305 -6.01 11.08 -7.82
N LYS A 306 -4.75 11.41 -8.13
CA LYS A 306 -4.42 12.55 -8.98
C LYS A 306 -4.84 12.33 -10.43
N LEU A 307 -4.68 11.11 -10.95
CA LEU A 307 -5.14 10.71 -12.28
C LEU A 307 -6.66 10.82 -12.39
N PHE A 308 -7.40 10.34 -11.38
CA PHE A 308 -8.86 10.51 -11.32
C PHE A 308 -9.25 11.98 -11.28
N GLY A 309 -8.62 12.78 -10.40
CA GLY A 309 -8.87 14.22 -10.32
C GLY A 309 -8.59 14.95 -11.64
N LEU A 310 -7.50 14.62 -12.34
CA LEU A 310 -7.18 15.18 -13.65
C LEU A 310 -8.20 14.78 -14.72
N SER A 311 -8.62 13.51 -14.73
CA SER A 311 -9.64 13.01 -15.65
C SER A 311 -10.95 13.76 -15.48
N TYR A 312 -11.41 13.96 -14.24
CA TYR A 312 -12.58 14.77 -13.96
C TYR A 312 -12.43 16.23 -14.36
N ALA A 313 -11.28 16.85 -14.07
CA ALA A 313 -11.04 18.25 -14.38
C ALA A 313 -11.00 18.53 -15.89
N THR A 314 -10.54 17.56 -16.69
CA THR A 314 -10.33 17.75 -18.14
C THR A 314 -11.46 17.20 -18.99
N GLN A 315 -12.10 16.09 -18.57
CA GLN A 315 -13.07 15.35 -19.38
C GLN A 315 -14.41 15.15 -18.67
N GLY A 316 -14.56 15.62 -17.43
CA GLY A 316 -15.82 15.49 -16.67
C GLY A 316 -16.16 14.07 -16.21
N SER A 317 -15.30 13.08 -16.49
CA SER A 317 -15.52 11.65 -16.19
C SER A 317 -14.23 10.98 -15.72
N VAL A 318 -14.36 9.90 -14.94
CA VAL A 318 -13.24 9.05 -14.51
C VAL A 318 -12.85 7.98 -15.54
N ILE A 319 -13.70 7.69 -16.53
CA ILE A 319 -13.47 6.62 -17.50
C ILE A 319 -12.11 6.72 -18.24
N PRO A 320 -11.66 7.90 -18.70
CA PRO A 320 -10.34 8.05 -19.31
C PRO A 320 -9.18 7.64 -18.39
N ALA A 321 -9.33 7.88 -17.09
CA ALA A 321 -8.38 7.42 -16.08
C ALA A 321 -8.29 5.89 -16.04
N PHE A 322 -9.43 5.20 -16.11
CA PHE A 322 -9.47 3.74 -16.18
C PHE A 322 -8.86 3.20 -17.48
N TYR A 323 -9.02 3.87 -18.62
CA TYR A 323 -8.32 3.47 -19.85
C TYR A 323 -6.80 3.50 -19.71
N PHE A 324 -6.26 4.52 -19.02
CA PHE A 324 -4.83 4.55 -18.69
C PHE A 324 -4.42 3.36 -17.81
N LEU A 325 -5.20 3.06 -16.76
CA LEU A 325 -4.93 1.93 -15.84
C LEU A 325 -5.05 0.57 -16.55
N ILE A 326 -6.00 0.42 -17.47
CA ILE A 326 -6.14 -0.74 -18.35
C ILE A 326 -4.90 -0.89 -19.22
N GLY A 327 -4.46 0.18 -19.90
CA GLY A 327 -3.25 0.17 -20.71
C GLY A 327 -2.01 -0.22 -19.92
N PHE A 328 -1.84 0.33 -18.71
CA PHE A 328 -0.74 -0.04 -17.81
C PHE A 328 -0.81 -1.51 -17.37
N THR A 329 -2.02 -2.03 -17.12
CA THR A 329 -2.23 -3.44 -16.78
C THR A 329 -1.88 -4.35 -17.96
N VAL A 330 -2.30 -4.02 -19.18
CA VAL A 330 -1.96 -4.76 -20.41
C VAL A 330 -0.45 -4.79 -20.63
N LEU A 331 0.22 -3.64 -20.51
CA LEU A 331 1.69 -3.58 -20.59
C LEU A 331 2.35 -4.51 -19.56
N THR A 332 1.83 -4.52 -18.33
CA THR A 332 2.36 -5.35 -17.25
C THR A 332 2.12 -6.84 -17.51
N ILE A 333 0.96 -7.22 -18.08
CA ILE A 333 0.67 -8.58 -18.53
C ILE A 333 1.71 -9.03 -19.57
N ILE A 334 1.98 -8.18 -20.57
CA ILE A 334 2.97 -8.47 -21.63
C ILE A 334 4.36 -8.66 -21.03
N ILE A 335 4.79 -7.75 -20.16
CA ILE A 335 6.09 -7.85 -19.46
C ILE A 335 6.18 -9.16 -18.67
N THR A 336 5.14 -9.47 -17.87
CA THR A 336 5.11 -10.67 -17.04
C THR A 336 5.17 -11.93 -17.89
N TYR A 337 4.42 -11.97 -18.99
CA TYR A 337 4.40 -13.09 -19.91
C TYR A 337 5.75 -13.30 -20.60
N VAL A 338 6.28 -12.26 -21.25
CA VAL A 338 7.49 -12.34 -22.07
C VAL A 338 8.72 -12.67 -21.24
N PHE A 339 8.88 -12.06 -20.06
CA PHE A 339 10.12 -12.21 -19.29
C PHE A 339 10.07 -13.32 -18.25
N TYR A 340 8.89 -13.75 -17.79
CA TYR A 340 8.79 -14.64 -16.63
C TYR A 340 7.85 -15.83 -16.84
N ALA A 341 6.62 -15.64 -17.33
CA ALA A 341 5.61 -16.70 -17.34
C ALA A 341 5.62 -17.60 -18.59
N ARG A 342 6.16 -17.17 -19.74
CA ARG A 342 6.21 -17.98 -20.97
C ARG A 342 7.12 -19.21 -20.81
N LYS A 343 6.80 -20.30 -21.52
CA LYS A 343 7.72 -21.44 -21.68
C LYS A 343 9.01 -20.95 -22.36
N GLY A 344 10.17 -21.25 -21.78
CA GLY A 344 11.47 -20.81 -22.33
C GLY A 344 11.90 -19.39 -21.95
N SER A 345 11.27 -18.75 -20.96
CA SER A 345 11.69 -17.44 -20.43
C SER A 345 13.11 -17.41 -19.81
N GLY A 346 13.70 -18.57 -19.54
CA GLY A 346 15.03 -18.72 -18.93
C GLY A 346 15.06 -18.53 -17.41
N ILE A 347 14.07 -17.83 -16.83
CA ILE A 347 13.98 -17.58 -15.39
C ILE A 347 12.76 -18.31 -14.82
N ARG A 348 13.00 -19.26 -13.90
CA ARG A 348 11.95 -20.02 -13.21
C ARG A 348 11.67 -19.36 -11.86
N CYS A 349 10.65 -18.49 -11.81
CA CYS A 349 10.30 -17.69 -10.63
C CYS A 349 8.81 -17.72 -10.27
#